data_AF-F2UIF0-F1
#
_entry.id   AF-F2UIF0-F1
#
_cell.length_a   1.000
_cell.length_b   1.000
_cell.length_c   1.000
_cell.angle_alpha   90.00
_cell.angle_beta   90.00
_cell.angle_gamma   90.00
#
_symmetry.space_group_name_H-M   'P 1'
#
loop_
_entity.id
_entity.type
_entity.pdbx_description
1 polymer ?
#
loop_
_entity_poly.entity_id
_entity_poly.type
_entity_poly.pdbx_seq_one_letter_code
_entity_poly.pdbx_strand_id
1 'polypeptide(L)'
;MTAPRRESLHDELQAIESLIRSEEEAVLQELHSDQDQMQRLQELRSRTQQIFEQYDSSKATLDQMEKDLSAFKAQADLSDNDKATCAGLLSTVRSRQTKIERNQPARTQIMRELDMAVELTQSLAALGSHRDYTIMHAIKGLANTKALRAGGQEPKAEVFDKLRAVTSETQSLSVSHTNLRVRQGHCLRVATRLIGDVESVDVDDLRPRVNELISSRGTATSSTSSAEAHT
;
A
#
# COMPACT_ATOMS: atom_id res chain seq x y z
N MET A 1 12.12 -63.55 -9.80
CA MET A 1 12.89 -62.51 -9.07
C MET A 1 12.45 -61.14 -9.57
N THR A 2 11.47 -60.51 -8.91
CA THR A 2 10.89 -59.19 -9.31
C THR A 2 10.69 -58.24 -8.12
N ALA A 3 11.25 -58.58 -6.95
CA ALA A 3 11.07 -57.85 -5.69
C ALA A 3 11.65 -56.41 -5.63
N PRO A 4 12.83 -56.07 -6.20
CA PRO A 4 13.48 -54.80 -5.88
C PRO A 4 12.80 -53.56 -6.51
N ARG A 5 12.05 -53.73 -7.60
CA ARG A 5 11.29 -52.64 -8.23
C ARG A 5 10.00 -52.28 -7.47
N ARG A 6 9.40 -53.22 -6.73
CA ARG A 6 8.13 -53.00 -6.03
C ARG A 6 8.30 -52.22 -4.74
N GLU A 7 9.37 -52.49 -3.98
CA GLU A 7 9.72 -51.72 -2.77
C GLU A 7 10.12 -50.29 -3.14
N SER A 8 10.99 -50.11 -4.14
CA SER A 8 11.37 -48.79 -4.67
C SER A 8 10.17 -47.93 -5.11
N LEU A 9 9.19 -48.52 -5.80
CA LEU A 9 7.98 -47.80 -6.23
C LEU A 9 6.97 -47.55 -5.09
N HIS A 10 7.06 -48.27 -3.98
CA HIS A 10 6.22 -48.02 -2.80
C HIS A 10 6.76 -46.83 -2.00
N ASP A 11 8.07 -46.81 -1.76
CA ASP A 11 8.76 -45.71 -1.08
C ASP A 11 8.62 -44.40 -1.88
N GLU A 12 8.72 -44.47 -3.22
CA GLU A 12 8.48 -43.31 -4.09
C GLU A 12 7.05 -42.75 -3.97
N LEU A 13 6.02 -43.61 -3.84
CA LEU A 13 4.64 -43.14 -3.64
C LEU A 13 4.43 -42.51 -2.27
N GLN A 14 5.04 -43.07 -1.23
CA GLN A 14 4.97 -42.47 0.10
C GLN A 14 5.64 -41.09 0.14
N ALA A 15 6.78 -40.93 -0.54
CA ALA A 15 7.46 -39.65 -0.65
C ALA A 15 6.59 -38.60 -1.37
N ILE A 16 5.99 -38.96 -2.51
CA ILE A 16 5.09 -38.07 -3.26
C ILE A 16 3.86 -37.71 -2.42
N GLU A 17 3.28 -38.68 -1.72
CA GLU A 17 2.12 -38.46 -0.86
C GLU A 17 2.41 -37.52 0.31
N SER A 18 3.53 -37.71 1.00
CA SER A 18 3.95 -36.82 2.09
C SER A 18 4.13 -35.40 1.60
N LEU A 19 4.66 -35.23 0.38
CA LEU A 19 4.92 -33.92 -0.21
C LEU A 19 3.61 -33.20 -0.57
N ILE A 20 2.69 -33.92 -1.20
CA ILE A 20 1.36 -33.37 -1.56
C ILE A 20 0.61 -32.93 -0.30
N ARG A 21 0.58 -33.74 0.77
CA ARG A 21 -0.10 -33.36 2.02
C ARG A 21 0.53 -32.13 2.68
N SER A 22 1.85 -32.05 2.69
CA SER A 22 2.56 -30.88 3.21
C SER A 22 2.19 -29.60 2.45
N GLU A 23 2.02 -29.70 1.12
CA GLU A 23 1.61 -28.57 0.29
C GLU A 23 0.13 -28.22 0.49
N GLU A 24 -0.77 -29.21 0.68
CA GLU A 24 -2.19 -28.97 1.01
C GLU A 24 -2.35 -28.17 2.32
N GLU A 25 -1.63 -28.55 3.38
CA GLU A 25 -1.66 -27.83 4.66
C GLU A 25 -1.12 -26.41 4.51
N ALA A 26 -0.08 -26.22 3.71
CA ALA A 26 0.48 -24.91 3.40
C ALA A 26 -0.54 -24.02 2.65
N VAL A 27 -1.24 -24.54 1.64
CA VAL A 27 -2.28 -23.79 0.89
C VAL A 27 -3.34 -23.20 1.82
N LEU A 28 -3.86 -24.00 2.77
CA LEU A 28 -4.95 -23.57 3.65
C LEU A 28 -4.52 -22.47 4.63
N GLN A 29 -3.28 -22.52 5.12
CA GLN A 29 -2.73 -21.46 5.98
C GLN A 29 -2.46 -20.18 5.18
N GLU A 30 -1.99 -20.33 3.94
CA GLU A 30 -1.65 -19.20 3.07
C GLU A 30 -2.88 -18.42 2.61
N LEU A 31 -3.98 -19.10 2.29
CA LEU A 31 -5.19 -18.46 1.78
C LEU A 31 -5.78 -17.42 2.75
N HIS A 32 -5.81 -17.75 4.04
CA HIS A 32 -6.28 -16.84 5.08
C HIS A 32 -5.33 -15.64 5.26
N SER A 33 -4.01 -15.91 5.23
CA SER A 33 -3.00 -14.86 5.30
C SER A 33 -3.07 -13.88 4.13
N ASP A 34 -3.38 -14.36 2.92
CA ASP A 34 -3.46 -13.51 1.72
C ASP A 34 -4.71 -12.62 1.72
N GLN A 35 -5.84 -13.12 2.23
CA GLN A 35 -7.05 -12.32 2.42
C GLN A 35 -6.83 -11.18 3.44
N ASP A 36 -6.22 -11.49 4.58
CA ASP A 36 -5.89 -10.49 5.60
C ASP A 36 -4.91 -9.44 5.07
N GLN A 37 -3.89 -9.86 4.31
CA GLN A 37 -2.93 -8.93 3.70
C GLN A 37 -3.59 -8.01 2.66
N MET A 38 -4.52 -8.54 1.86
CA MET A 38 -5.24 -7.74 0.88
C MET A 38 -6.11 -6.67 1.55
N GLN A 39 -6.79 -7.00 2.64
CA GLN A 39 -7.57 -6.03 3.43
C GLN A 39 -6.66 -4.94 4.00
N ARG A 40 -5.56 -5.32 4.65
CA ARG A 40 -4.57 -4.36 5.19
C ARG A 40 -4.01 -3.44 4.12
N LEU A 41 -3.76 -3.96 2.92
CA LEU A 41 -3.28 -3.17 1.80
C LEU A 41 -4.33 -2.16 1.33
N GLN A 42 -5.61 -2.55 1.27
CA GLN A 42 -6.71 -1.64 0.94
C GLN A 42 -6.88 -0.53 1.98
N GLU A 43 -6.81 -0.89 3.27
CA GLU A 43 -6.85 0.08 4.37
C GLU A 43 -5.68 1.06 4.31
N LEU A 44 -4.46 0.55 4.09
CA LEU A 44 -3.27 1.39 3.97
C LEU A 44 -3.38 2.35 2.79
N ARG A 45 -3.84 1.86 1.63
CA ARG A 45 -4.07 2.70 0.44
C ARG A 45 -5.11 3.78 0.69
N SER A 46 -6.23 3.44 1.31
CA SER A 46 -7.28 4.39 1.68
C SER A 46 -6.74 5.48 2.62
N ARG A 47 -6.00 5.08 3.66
CA ARG A 47 -5.37 6.02 4.59
C ARG A 47 -4.35 6.92 3.90
N THR A 48 -3.51 6.38 3.03
CA THR A 48 -2.55 7.15 2.24
C THR A 48 -3.24 8.17 1.35
N GLN A 49 -4.34 7.78 0.68
CA GLN A 49 -5.13 8.65 -0.16
C GLN A 49 -5.70 9.83 0.65
N GLN A 50 -6.27 9.57 1.83
CA GLN A 50 -6.76 10.62 2.73
C GLN A 50 -5.66 11.60 3.15
N ILE A 51 -4.47 11.09 3.51
CA ILE A 51 -3.32 11.93 3.84
C ILE A 51 -2.99 12.83 2.64
N PHE A 52 -2.93 12.28 1.43
CA PHE A 52 -2.57 13.04 0.23
C PHE A 52 -3.62 14.10 -0.14
N GLU A 53 -4.90 13.81 0.04
CA GLU A 53 -5.98 14.78 -0.12
C GLU A 53 -5.86 15.92 0.89
N GLN A 54 -5.54 15.59 2.16
CA GLN A 54 -5.28 16.61 3.18
C GLN A 54 -4.08 17.48 2.80
N TYR A 55 -3.01 16.88 2.28
CA TYR A 55 -1.84 17.60 1.78
C TYR A 55 -2.16 18.56 0.64
N ASP A 56 -2.91 18.10 -0.36
CA ASP A 56 -3.29 18.92 -1.50
C ASP A 56 -4.22 20.07 -1.05
N SER A 57 -5.11 19.81 -0.09
CA SER A 57 -5.96 20.83 0.54
C SER A 57 -5.16 21.86 1.35
N SER A 58 -4.21 21.41 2.19
CA SER A 58 -3.32 22.29 2.96
C SER A 58 -2.46 23.14 2.03
N LYS A 59 -1.94 22.57 0.94
CA LYS A 59 -1.18 23.30 -0.07
C LYS A 59 -2.02 24.39 -0.73
N ALA A 60 -3.22 24.05 -1.22
CA ALA A 60 -4.12 25.02 -1.82
C ALA A 60 -4.48 26.16 -0.86
N THR A 61 -4.68 25.83 0.42
CA THR A 61 -4.95 26.82 1.47
C THR A 61 -3.76 27.76 1.68
N LEU A 62 -2.54 27.23 1.77
CA LEU A 62 -1.32 28.03 1.92
C LEU A 62 -1.08 28.92 0.70
N ASP A 63 -1.28 28.41 -0.51
CA ASP A 63 -1.15 29.17 -1.74
C ASP A 63 -2.15 30.33 -1.81
N GLN A 64 -3.37 30.13 -1.30
CA GLN A 64 -4.36 31.20 -1.18
C GLN A 64 -3.94 32.23 -0.12
N MET A 65 -3.49 31.80 1.06
CA MET A 65 -3.00 32.71 2.10
C MET A 65 -1.80 33.54 1.63
N GLU A 66 -0.88 32.95 0.87
CA GLU A 66 0.25 33.68 0.31
C GLU A 66 -0.21 34.77 -0.67
N LYS A 67 -1.20 34.47 -1.53
CA LYS A 67 -1.80 35.46 -2.43
C LYS A 67 -2.47 36.58 -1.67
N ASP A 68 -3.30 36.25 -0.66
CA ASP A 68 -4.04 37.22 0.13
C ASP A 68 -3.09 38.15 0.90
N LEU A 69 -2.06 37.59 1.55
CA LEU A 69 -1.03 38.36 2.25
C LEU A 69 -0.18 39.20 1.29
N SER A 70 0.14 38.69 0.10
CA SER A 70 0.89 39.45 -0.91
C SER A 70 0.09 40.64 -1.45
N ALA A 71 -1.22 40.46 -1.68
CA ALA A 71 -2.14 41.51 -2.07
C ALA A 71 -2.31 42.55 -0.95
N PHE A 72 -2.44 42.11 0.30
CA PHE A 72 -2.47 42.98 1.47
C PHE A 72 -1.19 43.82 1.55
N LYS A 73 -0.01 43.19 1.46
CA LYS A 73 1.31 43.84 1.50
C LYS A 73 1.50 44.91 0.41
N ALA A 74 0.86 44.75 -0.76
CA ALA A 74 0.96 45.70 -1.87
C ALA A 74 0.15 46.99 -1.67
N GLN A 75 -0.68 47.08 -0.63
CA GLN A 75 -1.45 48.28 -0.32
C GLN A 75 -0.54 49.41 0.17
N ALA A 76 -0.68 50.60 -0.41
CA ALA A 76 0.20 51.74 -0.14
C ALA A 76 0.11 52.26 1.30
N ASP A 77 -1.06 52.18 1.93
CA ASP A 77 -1.34 52.81 3.23
C ASP A 77 -1.22 51.85 4.43
N LEU A 78 -0.41 50.80 4.32
CA LEU A 78 -0.20 49.88 5.44
C LEU A 78 0.64 50.54 6.55
N SER A 79 0.20 50.36 7.80
CA SER A 79 1.02 50.69 8.96
C SER A 79 2.28 49.82 8.99
N ASP A 80 3.36 50.32 9.59
CA ASP A 80 4.61 49.55 9.69
C ASP A 80 4.44 48.28 10.54
N ASN A 81 3.51 48.28 11.50
CA ASN A 81 3.15 47.11 12.29
C ASN A 81 2.44 46.03 11.45
N ASP A 82 1.52 46.45 10.57
CA ASP A 82 0.82 45.53 9.67
C ASP A 82 1.78 44.95 8.61
N LYS A 83 2.72 45.76 8.11
CA LYS A 83 3.79 45.29 7.21
C LYS A 83 4.67 44.25 7.89
N ALA A 84 5.07 44.48 9.14
CA ALA A 84 5.88 43.54 9.91
C ALA A 84 5.13 42.23 10.19
N THR A 85 3.87 42.32 10.61
CA THR A 85 3.01 41.16 10.88
C THR A 85 2.77 40.34 9.61
N CYS A 86 2.44 41.01 8.50
CA CYS A 86 2.26 40.38 7.19
C CYS A 86 3.54 39.65 6.73
N ALA A 87 4.71 40.27 6.89
CA ALA A 87 5.98 39.64 6.54
C ALA A 87 6.26 38.38 7.38
N GLY A 88 5.93 38.40 8.68
CA GLY A 88 6.04 37.23 9.56
C GLY A 88 5.10 36.09 9.15
N LEU A 89 3.85 36.40 8.82
CA LEU A 89 2.88 35.41 8.34
C LEU A 89 3.30 34.83 6.98
N LEU A 90 3.77 35.65 6.03
CA LEU A 90 4.29 35.19 4.73
C LEU A 90 5.48 34.24 4.91
N SER A 91 6.41 34.57 5.79
CA SER A 91 7.54 33.68 6.11
C SER A 91 7.07 32.33 6.65
N THR A 92 6.05 32.34 7.51
CA THR A 92 5.47 31.12 8.09
C THR A 92 4.75 30.28 7.03
N VAL A 93 3.94 30.91 6.16
CA VAL A 93 3.25 30.25 5.04
C VAL A 93 4.26 29.58 4.11
N ARG A 94 5.31 30.29 3.70
CA ARG A 94 6.38 29.76 2.83
C ARG A 94 7.16 28.61 3.46
N SER A 95 7.44 28.70 4.75
CA SER A 95 8.07 27.61 5.49
C SER A 95 7.22 26.34 5.44
N ARG A 96 5.90 26.47 5.61
CA ARG A 96 4.97 25.32 5.52
C ARG A 96 4.79 24.79 4.10
N GLN A 97 4.72 25.65 3.08
CA GLN A 97 4.74 25.23 1.68
C GLN A 97 6.01 24.43 1.37
N THR A 98 7.17 24.90 1.82
CA THR A 98 8.45 24.21 1.66
C THR A 98 8.43 22.82 2.32
N LYS A 99 7.81 22.68 3.50
CA LYS A 99 7.63 21.36 4.13
C LYS A 99 6.78 20.42 3.28
N ILE A 100 5.67 20.90 2.72
CA ILE A 100 4.83 20.12 1.80
C ILE A 100 5.66 19.65 0.59
N GLU A 101 6.42 20.55 -0.02
CA GLU A 101 7.24 20.23 -1.20
C GLU A 101 8.35 19.22 -0.89
N ARG A 102 8.96 19.30 0.31
CA ARG A 102 9.95 18.31 0.77
C ARG A 102 9.36 16.90 0.90
N ASN A 103 8.07 16.79 1.18
CA ASN A 103 7.39 15.50 1.32
C ASN A 103 6.88 14.93 -0.01
N GLN A 104 6.92 15.71 -1.10
CA GLN A 104 6.43 15.28 -2.42
C GLN A 104 7.18 14.06 -2.99
N PRO A 105 8.52 13.93 -2.89
CA PRO A 105 9.21 12.73 -3.35
C PRO A 105 8.81 11.47 -2.57
N ALA A 106 8.64 11.60 -1.24
CA ALA A 106 8.18 10.51 -0.40
C ALA A 106 6.75 10.08 -0.78
N ARG A 107 5.87 11.04 -1.07
CA ARG A 107 4.51 10.80 -1.58
C ARG A 107 4.51 9.95 -2.86
N THR A 108 5.33 10.33 -3.84
CA THR A 108 5.45 9.58 -5.10
C THR A 108 5.99 8.17 -4.86
N GLN A 109 6.98 8.02 -3.97
CA GLN A 109 7.53 6.71 -3.63
C GLN A 109 6.50 5.82 -2.93
N ILE A 110 5.72 6.35 -1.98
CA ILE A 110 4.65 5.62 -1.30
C ILE A 110 3.65 5.05 -2.32
N MET A 111 3.18 5.88 -3.26
CA MET A 111 2.25 5.41 -4.31
C MET A 111 2.85 4.24 -5.10
N ARG A 112 4.10 4.40 -5.54
CA ARG A 112 4.80 3.36 -6.30
C ARG A 112 4.90 2.05 -5.54
N GLU A 113 5.26 2.08 -4.25
CA GLU A 113 5.36 0.88 -3.42
C GLU A 113 4.00 0.23 -3.17
N LEU A 114 2.94 1.04 -2.95
CA LEU A 114 1.59 0.52 -2.77
C LEU A 114 1.05 -0.11 -4.05
N ASP A 115 1.23 0.53 -5.21
CA ASP A 115 0.82 -0.02 -6.50
C ASP A 115 1.56 -1.33 -6.80
N MET A 116 2.88 -1.37 -6.53
CA MET A 116 3.67 -2.60 -6.67
C MET A 116 3.18 -3.70 -5.71
N ALA A 117 2.82 -3.36 -4.48
CA ALA A 117 2.27 -4.33 -3.54
C ALA A 117 0.90 -4.88 -4.03
N VAL A 118 0.05 -4.06 -4.66
CA VAL A 118 -1.21 -4.49 -5.29
C VAL A 118 -0.93 -5.49 -6.42
N GLU A 119 -0.04 -5.14 -7.34
CA GLU A 119 0.33 -6.00 -8.47
C GLU A 119 0.89 -7.35 -8.00
N LEU A 120 1.73 -7.33 -6.97
CA LEU A 120 2.27 -8.55 -6.37
C LEU A 120 1.18 -9.39 -5.69
N THR A 121 0.20 -8.76 -5.04
CA THR A 121 -0.95 -9.45 -4.44
C THR A 121 -1.79 -10.16 -5.50
N GLN A 122 -2.05 -9.50 -6.63
CA GLN A 122 -2.77 -10.10 -7.75
C GLN A 122 -1.98 -11.26 -8.39
N SER A 123 -0.66 -11.09 -8.51
CA SER A 123 0.24 -12.13 -9.01
C SER A 123 0.28 -13.35 -8.08
N LEU A 124 0.28 -13.13 -6.75
CA LEU A 124 0.18 -14.18 -5.75
C LEU A 124 -1.14 -14.94 -5.86
N ALA A 125 -2.27 -14.23 -5.98
CA ALA A 125 -3.58 -14.86 -6.15
C ALA A 125 -3.68 -15.73 -7.42
N ALA A 126 -3.13 -15.25 -8.54
CA ALA A 126 -3.08 -16.00 -9.79
C ALA A 126 -2.18 -17.24 -9.68
N LEU A 127 -1.00 -17.08 -9.06
CA LEU A 127 -0.06 -18.17 -8.86
C LEU A 127 -0.60 -19.23 -7.89
N GLY A 128 -1.25 -18.81 -6.80
CA GLY A 128 -1.93 -19.69 -5.86
C GLY A 128 -3.00 -20.52 -6.55
N SER A 129 -3.83 -19.91 -7.39
CA SER A 129 -4.85 -20.62 -8.18
C SER A 129 -4.25 -21.70 -9.09
N HIS A 130 -3.12 -21.40 -9.76
CA HIS A 130 -2.41 -22.37 -10.60
C HIS A 130 -1.78 -23.50 -9.77
N ARG A 131 -1.23 -23.16 -8.60
CA ARG A 131 -0.67 -24.14 -7.65
C ARG A 131 -1.74 -25.09 -7.13
N ASP A 132 -2.89 -24.56 -6.72
CA ASP A 132 -4.01 -25.35 -6.20
C ASP A 132 -4.55 -26.32 -7.25
N TYR A 133 -4.70 -25.86 -8.49
CA TYR A 133 -5.05 -26.71 -9.62
C TYR A 133 -4.04 -27.85 -9.81
N THR A 134 -2.75 -27.52 -9.80
CA THR A 134 -1.66 -28.49 -9.98
C THR A 134 -1.63 -29.52 -8.85
N ILE A 135 -1.81 -29.10 -7.60
CA ILE A 135 -1.92 -29.96 -6.42
C ILE A 135 -3.14 -30.89 -6.55
N MET A 136 -4.31 -30.36 -6.91
CA MET A 136 -5.53 -31.15 -7.15
C MET A 136 -5.33 -32.23 -8.20
N HIS A 137 -4.64 -31.91 -9.30
CA HIS A 137 -4.29 -32.88 -10.32
C HIS A 137 -3.33 -33.96 -9.81
N ALA A 138 -2.36 -33.58 -8.98
CA ALA A 138 -1.44 -34.52 -8.32
C ALA A 138 -2.20 -35.49 -7.40
N ILE A 139 -3.09 -34.97 -6.54
CA ILE A 139 -3.92 -35.75 -5.61
C ILE A 139 -4.78 -36.76 -6.37
N LYS A 140 -5.46 -36.31 -7.44
CA LYS A 140 -6.29 -37.19 -8.27
C LYS A 140 -5.45 -38.28 -8.95
N GLY A 141 -4.27 -37.93 -9.45
CA GLY A 141 -3.31 -38.89 -10.00
C GLY A 141 -2.86 -39.93 -8.96
N LEU A 142 -2.55 -39.48 -7.74
CA LEU A 142 -2.14 -40.33 -6.62
C LEU A 142 -3.26 -41.29 -6.21
N ALA A 143 -4.49 -40.78 -6.05
CA ALA A 143 -5.67 -41.57 -5.68
C ALA A 143 -5.96 -42.68 -6.72
N ASN A 144 -5.92 -42.33 -8.02
CA ASN A 144 -6.11 -43.31 -9.10
C ASN A 144 -5.00 -44.37 -9.09
N THR A 145 -3.75 -43.97 -8.88
CA THR A 145 -2.61 -44.88 -8.82
C THR A 145 -2.73 -45.87 -7.65
N LYS A 146 -3.21 -45.39 -6.49
CA LYS A 146 -3.51 -46.24 -5.33
C LYS A 146 -4.65 -47.22 -5.60
N ALA A 147 -5.74 -46.75 -6.23
CA ALA A 147 -6.88 -47.59 -6.57
C ALA A 147 -6.48 -48.74 -7.53
N LEU A 148 -5.65 -48.44 -8.54
CA LEU A 148 -5.12 -49.45 -9.45
C LEU A 148 -4.29 -50.52 -8.72
N ARG A 149 -3.39 -50.10 -7.82
CA ARG A 149 -2.60 -51.04 -7.00
C ARG A 149 -3.46 -51.89 -6.08
N ALA A 150 -4.46 -51.29 -5.43
CA ALA A 150 -5.40 -52.02 -4.57
C ALA A 150 -6.22 -53.06 -5.35
N GLY A 151 -6.52 -52.79 -6.62
CA GLY A 151 -7.13 -53.74 -7.56
C GLY A 151 -6.18 -54.78 -8.14
N GLY A 152 -4.93 -54.87 -7.66
CA GLY A 152 -3.92 -55.82 -8.13
C GLY A 152 -3.28 -55.46 -9.47
N GLN A 153 -3.56 -54.27 -10.02
CA GLN A 153 -2.98 -53.79 -11.27
C GLN A 153 -1.73 -52.95 -11.00
N GLU A 154 -0.65 -53.19 -11.75
CA GLU A 154 0.53 -52.33 -11.70
C GLU A 154 0.31 -51.08 -12.57
N PRO A 155 0.43 -49.86 -12.00
CA PRO A 155 0.38 -48.64 -12.79
C PRO A 155 1.53 -48.62 -13.79
N LYS A 156 1.28 -48.10 -15.00
CA LYS A 156 2.32 -47.93 -16.02
C LYS A 156 3.42 -46.98 -15.51
N ALA A 157 4.67 -47.22 -15.90
CA ALA A 157 5.81 -46.37 -15.54
C ALA A 157 5.56 -44.87 -15.85
N GLU A 158 4.92 -44.58 -16.98
CA GLU A 158 4.52 -43.22 -17.40
C GLU A 158 3.65 -42.48 -16.38
N VAL A 159 2.91 -43.20 -15.52
CA VAL A 159 2.09 -42.59 -14.46
C VAL A 159 2.99 -42.02 -13.35
N PHE A 160 4.08 -42.71 -13.02
CA PHE A 160 5.06 -42.24 -12.03
C PHE A 160 5.86 -41.05 -12.57
N ASP A 161 6.25 -41.08 -13.85
CA ASP A 161 6.93 -39.94 -14.48
C ASP A 161 6.04 -38.69 -14.52
N LYS A 162 4.74 -38.86 -14.80
CA LYS A 162 3.77 -37.75 -14.73
C LYS A 162 3.57 -37.24 -13.30
N LEU A 163 3.48 -38.13 -12.32
CA LEU A 163 3.38 -37.72 -10.90
C LEU A 163 4.62 -36.93 -10.48
N ARG A 164 5.83 -37.38 -10.82
CA ARG A 164 7.07 -36.63 -10.54
C ARG A 164 7.07 -35.26 -11.20
N ALA A 165 6.67 -35.17 -12.46
CA ALA A 165 6.61 -33.90 -13.18
C ALA A 165 5.68 -32.90 -12.48
N VAL A 166 4.47 -33.35 -12.11
CA VAL A 166 3.50 -32.51 -11.39
C VAL A 166 4.02 -32.11 -10.01
N THR A 167 4.64 -33.03 -9.25
CA THR A 167 5.23 -32.71 -7.94
C THR A 167 6.36 -31.69 -8.05
N SER A 168 7.23 -31.82 -9.07
CA SER A 168 8.29 -30.86 -9.34
C SER A 168 7.74 -29.48 -9.72
N GLU A 169 6.65 -29.43 -10.48
CA GLU A 169 5.96 -28.18 -10.82
C GLU A 169 5.40 -27.52 -9.55
N THR A 170 4.70 -28.27 -8.69
CA THR A 170 4.18 -27.76 -7.41
C THR A 170 5.27 -27.09 -6.56
N GLN A 171 6.44 -27.72 -6.43
CA GLN A 171 7.57 -27.16 -5.69
C GLN A 171 8.09 -25.85 -6.31
N SER A 172 8.22 -25.80 -7.64
CA SER A 172 8.64 -24.59 -8.36
C SER A 172 7.65 -23.44 -8.14
N LEU A 173 6.36 -23.73 -8.16
CA LEU A 173 5.30 -22.75 -7.88
C LEU A 173 5.35 -22.27 -6.42
N SER A 174 5.62 -23.16 -5.47
CA SER A 174 5.77 -22.83 -4.04
C SER A 174 6.95 -21.89 -3.77
N VAL A 175 8.10 -22.13 -4.42
CA VAL A 175 9.26 -21.22 -4.35
C VAL A 175 8.94 -19.85 -4.96
N SER A 176 8.28 -19.85 -6.11
CA SER A 176 7.86 -18.61 -6.79
C SER A 176 6.89 -17.79 -5.92
N HIS A 177 5.96 -18.46 -5.25
CA HIS A 177 5.00 -17.86 -4.34
C HIS A 177 5.72 -17.19 -3.16
N THR A 178 6.66 -17.90 -2.53
CA THR A 178 7.47 -17.37 -1.43
C THR A 178 8.24 -16.13 -1.83
N ASN A 179 8.89 -16.14 -3.00
CA ASN A 179 9.65 -14.99 -3.51
C ASN A 179 8.76 -13.75 -3.73
N LEU A 180 7.58 -13.93 -4.32
CA LEU A 180 6.63 -12.84 -4.51
C LEU A 180 6.13 -12.28 -3.18
N ARG A 181 5.84 -13.14 -2.19
CA ARG A 181 5.40 -12.71 -0.86
C ARG A 181 6.48 -11.92 -0.11
N VAL A 182 7.75 -12.31 -0.23
CA VAL A 182 8.86 -11.54 0.34
C VAL A 182 8.93 -10.14 -0.26
N ARG A 183 8.77 -10.02 -1.59
CA ARG A 183 8.76 -8.72 -2.28
C ARG A 183 7.56 -7.86 -1.87
N GLN A 184 6.37 -8.43 -1.82
CA GLN A 184 5.16 -7.73 -1.38
C GLN A 184 5.32 -7.20 0.05
N GLY A 185 5.83 -8.03 0.96
CA GLY A 185 6.12 -7.63 2.34
C GLY A 185 7.18 -6.53 2.42
N HIS A 186 8.17 -6.50 1.51
CA HIS A 186 9.13 -5.40 1.43
C HIS A 186 8.47 -4.09 1.03
N CYS A 187 7.68 -4.08 -0.05
CA CYS A 187 6.95 -2.90 -0.51
C CYS A 187 6.04 -2.32 0.60
N LEU A 188 5.29 -3.18 1.29
CA LEU A 188 4.44 -2.77 2.41
C LEU A 188 5.22 -2.14 3.56
N ARG A 189 6.37 -2.70 3.93
CA ARG A 189 7.23 -2.12 4.99
C ARG A 189 7.79 -0.76 4.59
N VAL A 190 8.25 -0.62 3.34
CA VAL A 190 8.76 0.64 2.82
C VAL A 190 7.66 1.70 2.79
N ALA A 191 6.48 1.37 2.25
CA ALA A 191 5.33 2.27 2.21
C ALA A 191 4.92 2.72 3.63
N THR A 192 4.80 1.77 4.57
CA THR A 192 4.42 2.08 5.96
C THR A 192 5.41 3.01 6.64
N ARG A 193 6.72 2.76 6.46
CA ARG A 193 7.76 3.63 7.01
C ARG A 193 7.67 5.05 6.42
N LEU A 194 7.58 5.16 5.10
CA LEU A 194 7.49 6.44 4.42
C LEU A 194 6.22 7.22 4.84
N ILE A 195 5.09 6.53 5.03
CA ILE A 195 3.86 7.16 5.55
C ILE A 195 4.09 7.72 6.96
N GLY A 196 4.86 7.03 7.80
CA GLY A 196 5.25 7.54 9.11
C GLY A 196 6.20 8.74 9.07
N ASP A 197 7.06 8.81 8.05
CA ASP A 197 8.02 9.91 7.84
C ASP A 197 7.37 11.16 7.24
N VAL A 198 6.16 11.05 6.67
CA VAL A 198 5.39 12.17 6.12
C VAL A 198 4.80 13.01 7.26
N GLU A 199 5.47 14.13 7.59
CA GLU A 199 5.05 15.05 8.67
C GLU A 199 3.67 15.67 8.40
N SER A 200 2.75 15.74 9.37
CA SER A 200 1.52 16.51 9.17
C SER A 200 1.83 18.01 9.03
N VAL A 201 1.20 18.66 8.06
CA VAL A 201 1.26 20.13 7.90
C VAL A 201 -0.07 20.69 8.34
N ASP A 202 -0.13 21.11 9.61
CA ASP A 202 -1.24 21.88 10.14
C ASP A 202 -1.24 23.28 9.50
N VAL A 203 -2.43 23.78 9.16
CA VAL A 203 -2.69 25.09 8.56
C VAL A 203 -3.81 25.84 9.29
N ASP A 204 -4.48 25.19 10.24
CA ASP A 204 -5.69 25.71 10.87
C ASP A 204 -5.39 26.87 11.82
N ASP A 205 -4.19 26.92 12.42
CA ASP A 205 -3.73 28.02 13.27
C ASP A 205 -3.38 29.30 12.49
N LEU A 206 -3.10 29.20 11.19
CA LEU A 206 -2.76 30.37 10.35
C LEU A 206 -4.00 31.09 9.84
N ARG A 207 -5.08 30.37 9.56
CA ARG A 207 -6.28 30.94 8.94
C ARG A 207 -6.92 32.06 9.78
N PRO A 208 -7.12 31.92 11.10
CA PRO A 208 -7.65 32.98 11.94
C PRO A 208 -6.76 34.23 11.92
N ARG A 209 -5.43 34.04 11.97
CA ARG A 209 -4.44 35.13 12.04
C ARG A 209 -4.37 35.93 10.74
N VAL A 210 -4.44 35.24 9.60
CA VAL A 210 -4.52 35.89 8.27
C VAL A 210 -5.83 36.65 8.14
N ASN A 211 -6.95 36.03 8.53
CA ASN A 211 -8.28 36.67 8.48
C ASN A 211 -8.36 37.90 9.39
N GLU A 212 -7.81 37.84 10.60
CA GLU A 212 -7.79 38.95 11.54
C GLU A 212 -6.99 40.14 10.99
N LEU A 213 -5.81 39.90 10.42
CA LEU A 213 -4.98 40.94 9.82
C LEU A 213 -5.68 41.61 8.62
N ILE A 214 -6.37 40.83 7.79
CA ILE A 214 -7.08 41.35 6.62
C ILE A 214 -8.37 42.09 7.06
N SER A 215 -9.07 41.59 8.08
CA SER A 215 -10.37 42.10 8.53
C SER A 215 -10.27 43.31 9.45
N SER A 216 -9.18 43.47 10.21
CA SER A 216 -8.96 44.62 11.12
C SER A 216 -9.01 45.97 10.41
N ARG A 217 -8.82 46.00 9.09
CA ARG A 217 -8.96 47.21 8.26
C ARG A 217 -10.41 47.53 7.87
N GLY A 218 -11.30 46.54 7.81
CA GLY A 218 -12.73 46.76 7.50
C GLY A 218 -13.50 47.46 8.62
N THR A 219 -13.01 47.38 9.86
CA THR A 219 -13.61 48.03 11.03
C THR A 219 -12.99 49.40 11.32
N ALA A 220 -11.75 49.65 10.93
CA ALA A 220 -11.07 50.92 11.18
C ALA A 220 -11.60 52.10 10.32
N THR A 221 -12.23 51.83 9.18
CA THR A 221 -12.75 52.89 8.28
C THR A 221 -14.20 53.29 8.54
N SER A 222 -14.92 52.65 9.47
CA SER A 222 -16.34 52.92 9.74
C SER A 222 -16.60 53.80 10.96
N SER A 223 -15.56 54.26 11.66
CA SER A 223 -15.69 54.92 12.97
C SER A 223 -15.47 56.43 12.98
N THR A 224 -15.31 57.10 11.83
CA THR A 224 -14.93 58.52 11.75
C THR A 224 -15.88 59.41 10.93
N SER A 225 -17.18 59.08 10.81
CA SER A 225 -18.15 59.94 10.09
C SER A 225 -19.42 60.31 10.86
N SER A 226 -19.34 60.60 12.17
CA SER A 226 -20.47 61.18 12.92
C SER A 226 -20.00 62.02 14.11
N ALA A 227 -19.23 63.08 13.86
CA ALA A 227 -18.96 64.09 14.87
C ALA A 227 -18.56 65.42 14.21
N GLU A 228 -19.49 66.07 13.50
CA GLU A 228 -19.43 67.52 13.22
C GLU A 228 -20.71 67.98 12.51
N ALA A 229 -21.72 68.35 13.28
CA ALA A 229 -22.75 69.33 12.89
C ALA A 229 -23.71 69.53 14.08
N HIS A 230 -23.40 70.45 14.99
CA HIS A 230 -24.39 71.27 15.72
C HIS A 230 -23.67 72.40 16.47
N THR A 231 -23.60 73.56 15.82
CA THR A 231 -23.65 74.89 16.43
C THR A 231 -24.55 75.75 15.57
#